data_AF-A0A1F6HIR7-F1
#
_entry.id   AF-A0A1F6HIR7-F1
#
_cell.length_a   1.000
_cell.length_b   1.000
_cell.length_c   1.000
_cell.angle_alpha   90.00
_cell.angle_beta   90.00
_cell.angle_gamma   90.00
#
_symmetry.space_group_name_H-M   'P 1'
#
loop_
_entity.id
_entity.type
_entity.pdbx_description
1 polymer ?
#
loop_
_entity_poly.entity_id
_entity_poly.type
_entity_poly.pdbx_seq_one_letter_code
_entity_poly.pdbx_strand_id
1 'polypeptide(L)'
;MTAFLYPLLVVHFWYVEAPFGILKFYRSLYFYLLNMFSLKLLVLTFFRPVKNEYREGLIGFSIAFGMIVKSFLILISLFIILLVSFFEIIFLFGFLASPAILVYYLFLV
;
A
#
# COMPACT_ATOMS: atom_id res chain seq x y z
N MET A 1 -8.58 -24.41 -34.80
CA MET A 1 -9.68 -23.85 -33.96
C MET A 1 -9.21 -22.93 -32.84
N THR A 2 -7.97 -23.01 -32.35
CA THR A 2 -7.46 -22.16 -31.25
C THR A 2 -7.12 -20.72 -31.66
N ALA A 3 -6.75 -20.47 -32.93
CA ALA A 3 -6.37 -19.14 -33.41
C ALA A 3 -7.51 -18.09 -33.33
N PHE A 4 -8.76 -18.50 -33.53
CA PHE A 4 -9.93 -17.61 -33.46
C PHE A 4 -10.25 -17.12 -32.03
N LEU A 5 -9.84 -17.88 -31.01
CA LEU A 5 -10.06 -17.51 -29.61
C LEU A 5 -8.95 -16.62 -29.05
N TYR A 6 -7.83 -16.48 -29.77
CA TYR A 6 -6.65 -15.76 -29.30
C TYR A 6 -6.95 -14.29 -28.93
N PRO A 7 -7.71 -13.51 -29.74
CA PRO A 7 -8.04 -12.13 -29.35
C PRO A 7 -8.83 -12.04 -28.04
N LEU A 8 -9.76 -12.97 -27.82
CA LEU A 8 -10.55 -13.05 -26.58
C LEU A 8 -9.68 -13.41 -25.37
N LEU A 9 -8.74 -14.35 -25.53
CA LEU A 9 -7.79 -14.71 -24.48
C LEU A 9 -6.89 -13.54 -24.10
N VAL A 10 -6.40 -12.78 -25.09
CA VAL A 10 -5.59 -11.58 -24.84
C VAL A 10 -6.39 -10.54 -24.04
N VAL A 11 -7.62 -10.24 -24.44
CA VAL A 11 -8.48 -9.31 -23.70
C VAL A 11 -8.77 -9.81 -22.28
N HIS A 12 -9.10 -11.09 -22.12
CA HIS A 12 -9.35 -11.69 -20.81
C HIS A 12 -8.13 -11.59 -19.89
N PHE A 13 -6.94 -11.91 -20.40
CA PHE A 13 -5.70 -11.80 -19.64
C PHE A 13 -5.45 -10.37 -19.17
N TRP A 14 -5.52 -9.39 -20.08
CA TRP A 14 -5.16 -8.01 -19.80
C TRP A 14 -6.13 -7.29 -18.85
N TYR A 15 -7.43 -7.60 -18.93
CA TYR A 15 -8.45 -6.87 -18.18
C TYR A 15 -9.05 -7.65 -17.01
N VAL A 16 -8.80 -8.96 -16.90
CA VAL A 16 -9.34 -9.79 -15.81
C VAL A 16 -8.22 -10.42 -15.00
N GLU A 17 -7.40 -11.26 -15.62
CA GLU A 17 -6.41 -12.06 -14.88
C GLU A 17 -5.28 -11.22 -14.31
N ALA A 18 -4.65 -10.38 -15.15
CA ALA A 18 -3.51 -9.58 -14.74
C ALA A 18 -3.89 -8.51 -13.70
N PRO A 19 -4.98 -7.74 -13.84
CA PRO A 19 -5.41 -6.80 -12.81
C PRO A 19 -5.71 -7.48 -11.47
N PHE A 20 -6.31 -8.67 -11.49
CA PHE A 20 -6.55 -9.44 -10.28
C PHE A 20 -5.24 -9.86 -9.59
N GLY A 21 -4.24 -10.29 -10.38
CA GLY A 21 -2.89 -10.56 -9.90
C GLY A 21 -2.22 -9.34 -9.27
N ILE A 22 -2.33 -8.18 -9.92
CA ILE A 22 -1.80 -6.90 -9.43
C ILE A 22 -2.46 -6.50 -8.10
N LEU A 23 -3.79 -6.57 -8.00
CA LEU A 23 -4.51 -6.26 -6.76
C LEU A 23 -4.12 -7.21 -5.61
N LYS A 24 -3.90 -8.50 -5.91
CA LYS A 24 -3.42 -9.46 -4.92
C LYS A 24 -2.01 -9.11 -4.43
N PHE A 25 -1.13 -8.66 -5.33
CA PHE A 25 0.20 -8.16 -4.98
C PHE A 25 0.13 -6.91 -4.11
N TYR A 26 -0.64 -5.89 -4.50
CA TYR A 26 -0.83 -4.66 -3.70
C TYR A 26 -1.34 -4.98 -2.30
N ARG A 27 -2.34 -5.87 -2.18
CA ARG A 27 -2.82 -6.34 -0.87
C ARG A 27 -1.68 -6.91 -0.01
N SER A 28 -0.80 -7.72 -0.60
CA SER A 28 0.35 -8.27 0.13
C SER A 28 1.35 -7.18 0.55
N LEU A 29 1.56 -6.17 -0.31
CA LEU A 29 2.42 -5.02 -0.03
C LEU A 29 1.87 -4.20 1.13
N TYR A 30 0.56 -3.91 1.17
CA TYR A 30 -0.07 -3.22 2.31
C TYR A 30 0.10 -3.99 3.61
N PHE A 31 -0.15 -5.29 3.61
CA PHE A 31 0.04 -6.11 4.81
C PHE A 31 1.49 -6.07 5.29
N TYR A 32 2.45 -6.11 4.35
CA TYR A 32 3.86 -5.95 4.67
C TYR A 32 4.16 -4.59 5.28
N LEU A 33 3.68 -3.49 4.69
CA LEU A 33 3.90 -2.12 5.19
C LEU A 33 3.28 -1.90 6.59
N LEU A 34 2.06 -2.39 6.82
CA LEU A 34 1.40 -2.31 8.12
C LEU A 34 2.20 -3.02 9.22
N ASN A 35 2.80 -4.17 8.90
CA ASN A 35 3.65 -4.92 9.81
C ASN A 35 5.03 -4.27 9.99
N MET A 36 5.66 -3.84 8.90
CA MET A 36 6.98 -3.19 8.91
C MET A 36 6.97 -1.93 9.76
N PHE A 37 5.91 -1.11 9.66
CA PHE A 37 5.75 0.09 10.48
C PHE A 37 5.15 -0.18 11.85
N SER A 38 4.84 -1.45 12.18
CA SER A 38 4.23 -1.83 13.45
C SER A 38 2.98 -0.99 13.79
N LEU A 39 2.22 -0.56 12.78
CA LEU A 39 1.11 0.39 12.95
C LEU A 39 0.07 -0.12 13.94
N LYS A 40 -0.26 -1.42 13.85
CA LYS A 40 -1.15 -2.08 14.80
C LYS A 40 -0.65 -1.95 16.25
N LEU A 41 0.66 -2.16 16.48
CA LEU A 41 1.26 -2.06 17.81
C LEU A 41 1.29 -0.62 18.32
N LEU A 42 1.64 0.34 17.46
CA LEU A 42 1.68 1.77 17.79
C LEU A 42 0.30 2.29 18.23
N VAL A 43 -0.76 1.87 17.53
CA VAL A 43 -2.14 2.22 17.87
C VAL A 43 -2.59 1.53 19.15
N LEU A 44 -2.39 0.21 19.29
CA LEU A 44 -2.81 -0.54 20.48
C LEU A 44 -2.09 -0.10 21.76
N THR A 45 -0.87 0.42 21.63
CA THR A 45 -0.07 0.89 22.76
C THR A 45 -0.01 2.40 22.86
N PHE A 46 -0.87 3.15 22.17
CA PHE A 46 -0.74 4.61 22.04
C PHE A 46 -0.58 5.34 23.38
N PHE A 47 -1.43 5.00 24.37
CA PHE A 47 -1.41 5.58 25.72
C PHE A 47 -0.39 4.96 26.67
N ARG A 48 0.38 3.97 26.23
CA ARG A 48 1.47 3.39 27.04
C ARG A 48 2.75 4.19 26.86
N PRO A 49 3.56 4.37 27.91
CA PRO A 49 4.86 5.01 27.76
C PRO A 49 5.76 4.17 26.85
N VAL A 50 6.72 4.83 26.19
CA VAL A 50 7.76 4.13 25.42
C VAL A 50 8.77 3.48 26.37
N LYS A 51 9.07 4.15 27.48
CA LYS A 51 9.93 3.65 28.55
C LYS A 51 9.16 3.71 29.87
N ASN A 52 9.05 2.56 30.54
CA ASN A 52 8.43 2.52 31.87
C ASN A 52 9.27 3.35 32.85
N GLU A 53 8.59 4.17 33.64
CA GLU A 53 9.17 4.99 34.69
C GLU A 53 8.42 4.70 35.99
N TYR A 54 9.14 4.61 37.10
CA TYR A 54 8.58 4.20 38.39
C TYR A 54 8.40 5.38 39.34
N ARG A 55 9.01 6.53 39.02
CA ARG A 55 8.94 7.75 39.81
C ARG A 55 7.65 8.49 39.48
N GLU A 56 6.77 8.66 40.46
CA GLU A 56 5.40 9.20 40.26
C GLU A 56 5.36 10.51 39.46
N GLY A 57 6.30 11.43 39.71
CA GLY A 57 6.38 12.71 38.99
C GLY A 57 6.81 12.62 37.51
N LEU A 58 7.38 11.50 37.06
CA LEU A 58 7.89 11.31 35.70
C LEU A 58 7.01 10.36 34.86
N ILE A 59 6.05 9.66 35.48
CA ILE A 59 5.14 8.73 34.79
C ILE A 59 4.31 9.47 33.74
N GLY A 60 3.67 10.59 34.15
CA GLY A 60 2.86 11.41 33.24
C GLY A 60 3.67 11.99 32.08
N PHE A 61 4.91 12.44 32.36
CA PHE A 61 5.83 12.90 31.33
C PHE A 61 6.19 11.80 30.33
N SER A 62 6.48 10.58 30.80
CA SER A 62 6.82 9.45 29.92
C SER A 62 5.65 9.03 29.03
N ILE A 63 4.42 9.08 29.54
CA ILE A 63 3.21 8.83 28.75
C ILE A 63 3.03 9.90 27.68
N ALA A 64 3.11 11.18 28.04
CA ALA A 64 2.98 12.30 27.11
C ALA A 64 4.05 12.26 26.01
N PHE A 65 5.30 12.06 26.39
CA PHE A 65 6.41 11.92 25.45
C PHE A 65 6.21 10.72 24.52
N GLY A 66 5.78 9.58 25.07
CA GLY A 66 5.47 8.39 24.30
C GLY A 66 4.37 8.61 23.26
N MET A 67 3.31 9.34 23.61
CA MET A 67 2.24 9.71 22.69
C MET A 67 2.75 10.59 21.54
N ILE A 68 3.61 11.58 21.83
CA ILE A 68 4.19 12.47 20.80
C ILE A 68 5.02 11.66 19.80
N VAL A 69 5.93 10.81 20.29
CA VAL A 69 6.78 9.97 19.43
C VAL A 69 5.92 9.02 18.59
N LYS A 70 4.93 8.35 19.18
CA LYS A 70 4.03 7.44 18.47
C LYS A 70 3.19 8.17 17.43
N SER A 71 2.72 9.37 17.73
CA SER A 71 1.96 10.20 16.78
C SER A 71 2.81 10.52 15.56
N PHE A 72 4.06 10.91 15.75
CA PHE A 72 4.99 11.20 14.64
C PHE A 72 5.28 9.95 13.79
N LEU A 73 5.53 8.81 14.44
CA LEU A 73 5.73 7.53 13.74
C LEU A 73 4.50 7.11 12.94
N ILE A 74 3.30 7.22 13.52
CA ILE A 74 2.03 6.91 12.85
C ILE A 74 1.85 7.84 11.64
N LEU A 75 2.07 9.14 11.78
CA LEU A 75 1.93 10.12 10.69
C LEU A 75 2.86 9.81 9.52
N ILE A 76 4.15 9.55 9.78
CA ILE A 76 5.11 9.18 8.73
C ILE A 76 4.69 7.87 8.05
N SER A 77 4.28 6.87 8.84
CA SER A 77 3.86 5.57 8.32
C SER A 77 2.65 5.71 7.40
N LEU A 78 1.64 6.50 7.80
CA LEU A 78 0.46 6.78 6.98
C LEU A 78 0.81 7.57 5.72
N PHE A 79 1.74 8.52 5.80
CA PHE A 79 2.21 9.26 4.64
C PHE A 79 2.90 8.35 3.62
N ILE A 80 3.75 7.43 4.07
CA ILE A 80 4.40 6.45 3.18
C ILE A 80 3.37 5.52 2.54
N ILE A 81 2.41 5.01 3.32
CA ILE A 81 1.32 4.17 2.80
C ILE A 81 0.53 4.92 1.73
N LEU A 82 0.18 6.18 1.98
CA LEU A 82 -0.54 7.02 1.01
C LEU A 82 0.27 7.23 -0.28
N LEU A 83 1.57 7.47 -0.16
CA LEU A 83 2.47 7.66 -1.29
C LEU A 83 2.58 6.37 -2.13
N VAL A 84 2.69 5.21 -1.47
CA VAL A 84 2.66 3.90 -2.15
C VAL A 84 1.31 3.71 -2.85
N SER A 85 0.19 3.97 -2.18
CA SER A 85 -1.16 3.90 -2.78
C SER A 85 -1.29 4.77 -4.02
N PHE A 86 -0.74 5.98 -3.99
CA PHE A 86 -0.76 6.88 -5.14
C PHE A 86 -0.05 6.28 -6.36
N PHE A 87 1.15 5.71 -6.16
CA PHE A 87 1.86 5.05 -7.26
C PHE A 87 1.17 3.79 -7.75
N GLU A 88 0.59 2.99 -6.85
CA GLU A 88 -0.17 1.79 -7.23
C GLU A 88 -1.33 2.11 -8.17
N ILE A 89 -2.04 3.21 -7.90
CA ILE A 89 -3.13 3.72 -8.75
C ILE A 89 -2.58 4.11 -10.13
N ILE A 90 -1.48 4.87 -10.17
CA ILE A 90 -0.84 5.27 -11.43
C ILE A 90 -0.43 4.04 -12.25
N PHE A 91 0.23 3.07 -11.61
CA PHE A 91 0.67 1.84 -12.27
C PHE A 91 -0.51 1.00 -12.76
N LEU A 92 -1.60 0.91 -11.99
CA LEU A 92 -2.79 0.17 -12.41
C LEU A 92 -3.44 0.81 -13.63
N PHE A 93 -3.64 2.13 -13.63
CA PHE A 93 -4.20 2.82 -14.79
C PHE A 93 -3.26 2.77 -16.00
N GLY A 94 -1.95 2.94 -15.80
CA GLY A 94 -0.95 2.79 -16.85
C GLY A 94 -0.95 1.39 -17.45
N PHE A 95 -1.06 0.35 -16.61
CA PHE A 95 -1.18 -1.04 -17.04
C PHE A 95 -2.46 -1.27 -17.86
N LEU A 96 -3.62 -0.81 -17.39
CA LEU A 96 -4.90 -0.96 -18.09
C LEU A 96 -4.95 -0.19 -19.42
N ALA A 97 -4.23 0.93 -19.53
CA ALA A 97 -4.11 1.70 -20.76
C ALA A 97 -3.12 1.09 -21.76
N SER A 98 -2.16 0.28 -21.29
CA SER A 98 -1.07 -0.23 -22.13
C SER A 98 -1.51 -1.02 -23.38
N PRO A 99 -2.58 -1.84 -23.38
CA PRO A 99 -3.01 -2.53 -24.59
C PRO A 99 -3.51 -1.54 -25.66
N ALA A 100 -4.26 -0.50 -25.24
CA ALA A 100 -4.75 0.53 -26.14
C ALA A 100 -3.60 1.37 -26.72
N ILE A 101 -2.60 1.68 -25.89
CA ILE A 101 -1.38 2.39 -26.31
C ILE A 101 -0.60 1.56 -27.35
N LEU A 102 -0.41 0.27 -27.11
CA LEU A 102 0.28 -0.62 -28.05
C LEU A 102 -0.45 -0.72 -29.40
N VAL A 103 -1.78 -0.85 -29.39
CA VAL A 103 -2.57 -0.85 -30.63
C VAL A 103 -2.43 0.48 -31.36
N TYR A 104 -2.48 1.61 -30.64
CA TYR A 104 -2.28 2.92 -31.24
C TYR A 104 -0.91 3.04 -31.93
N TYR A 105 0.18 2.67 -31.26
CA TYR A 105 1.53 2.74 -31.83
C TYR A 105 1.77 1.77 -32.99
N LEU A 106 1.09 0.62 -33.02
CA LEU A 106 1.33 -0.39 -34.04
C LEU A 106 0.53 -0.14 -35.33
N PHE A 107 -0.60 0.58 -35.25
CA PHE A 107 -1.51 0.76 -36.38
C PHE A 107 -1.74 2.21 -36.82
N LEU A 108 -1.49 3.20 -35.95
CA LEU A 108 -1.82 4.61 -36.21
C LEU A 108 -0.59 5.55 -36.24
N VAL A 109 0.58 5.05 -35.85
CA VAL A 109 1.89 5.72 -35.94
C VAL A 109 2.74 4.96 -36.94
#